data_AF-A0A3R7MIF3-F1
#
_entry.id   AF-A0A3R7MIF3-F1
#
_cell.length_a   1.000
_cell.length_b   1.000
_cell.length_c   1.000
_cell.angle_alpha   90.00
_cell.angle_beta   90.00
_cell.angle_gamma   90.00
#
_symmetry.space_group_name_H-M   'P 1'
#
loop_
_entity.id
_entity.type
_entity.pdbx_description
1 polymer ?
#
loop_
_entity_poly.entity_id
_entity_poly.type
_entity_poly.pdbx_seq_one_letter_code
_entity_poly.pdbx_strand_id
1 'polypeptide(L)'
;MGPALVLFSSSSPCSLCCAEVAMVEEHSGPPAPRLTTEQLEDQIRRLTYRPPPAVVHDPFPVCPSVKRSQGEIDAVTQRVFYDSCQHHEQALRDAKEREEKEWGFVSKKLPGDEVEEMVKRIYYDTLERRNASRKEAEERFLFKPMKTVPKVPLKKFVEDMYLQGMKREKEKEQKLYERYILPTEIKKTYISREDAEASGARLSSKTGGN
;
A
#
# COMPACT_ATOMS: atom_id res chain seq x y z
N MET A 1 -22.55 15.75 34.51
CA MET A 1 -22.93 14.39 34.92
C MET A 1 -21.96 13.42 34.27
N GLY A 2 -20.93 12.97 35.00
CA GLY A 2 -19.94 12.02 34.51
C GLY A 2 -19.88 10.82 35.46
N PRO A 3 -19.71 9.59 34.97
CA PRO A 3 -19.59 8.45 35.86
C PRO A 3 -18.18 8.37 36.46
N ALA A 4 -18.17 8.23 37.78
CA ALA A 4 -17.00 8.05 38.62
C ALA A 4 -16.34 6.69 38.39
N LEU A 5 -15.02 6.69 38.30
CA LEU A 5 -14.16 5.50 38.37
C LEU A 5 -14.05 5.07 39.83
N VAL A 6 -14.45 3.85 40.14
CA VAL A 6 -14.18 3.20 41.42
C VAL A 6 -12.89 2.39 41.28
N LEU A 7 -11.88 2.79 42.04
CA LEU A 7 -10.65 2.05 42.28
C LEU A 7 -10.92 0.98 43.34
N PHE A 8 -10.62 -0.28 43.05
CA PHE A 8 -10.45 -1.30 44.08
C PHE A 8 -8.98 -1.72 44.16
N SER A 9 -8.40 -1.36 45.31
CA SER A 9 -7.17 -1.88 45.89
C SER A 9 -7.52 -3.17 46.61
N SER A 10 -6.79 -4.26 46.34
CA SER A 10 -6.66 -5.36 47.28
C SER A 10 -5.31 -6.03 47.11
N SER A 11 -4.41 -5.65 48.00
CA SER A 11 -3.25 -6.41 48.44
C SER A 11 -3.63 -7.75 49.07
N SER A 12 -2.63 -8.63 49.15
CA SER A 12 -2.43 -9.76 50.10
C SER A 12 -2.31 -11.14 49.42
N PRO A 13 -1.74 -12.16 50.08
CA PRO A 13 -0.30 -12.44 50.05
C PRO A 13 0.01 -13.87 49.57
N CYS A 14 1.31 -14.14 49.37
CA CYS A 14 1.86 -15.47 49.21
C CYS A 14 1.43 -16.43 50.34
N SER A 15 0.88 -17.58 49.97
CA SER A 15 0.89 -18.79 50.80
C SER A 15 1.33 -19.98 49.95
N LEU A 16 2.49 -20.54 50.32
CA LEU A 16 2.86 -21.90 49.96
C LEU A 16 1.75 -22.85 50.43
N CYS A 17 1.25 -23.70 49.53
CA CYS A 17 0.65 -24.96 49.87
C CYS A 17 1.16 -26.03 48.89
N CYS A 18 1.94 -26.98 49.42
CA CYS A 18 2.11 -28.30 48.82
C CYS A 18 0.78 -29.04 48.91
N ALA A 19 0.27 -29.54 47.78
CA ALA A 19 -0.76 -30.58 47.70
C ALA A 19 -0.51 -31.30 46.35
N GLU A 20 0.04 -32.51 46.39
CA GLU A 20 -0.73 -33.77 46.41
C GLU A 20 -1.15 -34.16 45.00
N VAL A 21 -0.52 -35.24 44.52
CA VAL A 21 -0.69 -35.85 43.21
C VAL A 21 -2.07 -36.49 43.16
N ALA A 22 -3.01 -35.82 42.48
CA ALA A 22 -4.30 -36.40 42.13
C ALA A 22 -4.21 -37.01 40.71
N MET A 23 -4.22 -38.34 40.70
CA MET A 23 -4.81 -39.25 39.72
C MET A 23 -5.15 -38.65 38.34
N VAL A 24 -4.41 -39.10 37.33
CA VAL A 24 -4.74 -38.96 35.91
C VAL A 24 -6.06 -39.68 35.65
N GLU A 25 -7.15 -38.93 35.48
CA GLU A 25 -8.37 -39.45 34.88
C GLU A 25 -8.11 -39.74 33.39
N GLU A 26 -8.21 -41.01 33.02
CA GLU A 26 -8.22 -41.43 31.62
C GLU A 26 -9.49 -40.91 30.94
N HIS A 27 -9.37 -39.75 30.30
CA HIS A 27 -10.33 -39.34 29.27
C HIS A 27 -10.07 -40.20 28.03
N SER A 28 -10.92 -41.20 27.83
CA SER A 28 -11.08 -41.92 26.56
C SER A 28 -11.66 -40.96 25.51
N GLY A 29 -10.80 -40.06 25.02
CA GLY A 29 -11.10 -39.21 23.88
C GLY A 29 -11.29 -40.05 22.60
N PRO A 30 -12.09 -39.57 21.64
CA PRO A 30 -12.32 -40.27 20.38
C PRO A 30 -10.98 -40.56 19.67
N PRO A 31 -10.85 -41.70 18.98
CA PRO A 31 -9.60 -42.09 18.34
C PRO A 31 -9.14 -40.97 17.41
N ALA A 32 -7.91 -40.49 17.63
CA ALA A 32 -7.32 -39.44 16.82
C ALA A 32 -7.44 -39.84 15.32
N PRO A 33 -7.94 -38.94 14.45
CA PRO A 33 -8.13 -39.25 13.05
C PRO A 33 -6.77 -39.62 12.45
N ARG A 34 -6.60 -40.89 12.11
CA ARG A 34 -5.41 -41.38 11.40
C ARG A 34 -5.45 -40.77 10.00
N LEU A 35 -4.49 -39.89 9.70
CA LEU A 35 -4.36 -39.33 8.35
C LEU A 35 -4.31 -40.46 7.34
N THR A 36 -5.10 -40.32 6.27
CA THR A 36 -5.02 -41.24 5.15
C THR A 36 -3.68 -41.06 4.44
N THR A 37 -3.20 -42.11 3.77
CA THR A 37 -1.92 -42.07 3.03
C THR A 37 -1.89 -40.93 2.01
N GLU A 38 -3.03 -40.66 1.37
CA GLU A 38 -3.20 -39.55 0.42
C GLU A 38 -3.04 -38.17 1.08
N GLN A 39 -3.57 -37.98 2.30
CA GLN A 39 -3.41 -36.72 3.04
C GLN A 39 -1.96 -36.51 3.47
N LEU A 40 -1.27 -37.60 3.82
CA LEU A 40 0.12 -37.59 4.22
C LEU A 40 1.02 -37.27 3.02
N GLU A 41 0.74 -37.84 1.85
CA GLU A 41 1.40 -37.50 0.59
C GLU A 41 1.17 -36.06 0.16
N ASP A 42 -0.05 -35.53 0.32
CA ASP A 42 -0.34 -34.13 0.01
C ASP A 42 0.40 -33.18 0.96
N GLN A 43 0.52 -33.55 2.24
CA GLN A 43 1.35 -32.83 3.20
C GLN A 43 2.83 -32.86 2.82
N ILE A 44 3.35 -34.02 2.41
CA ILE A 44 4.72 -34.17 1.91
C ILE A 44 4.93 -33.28 0.68
N ARG A 45 4.00 -33.28 -0.29
CA ARG A 45 4.09 -32.43 -1.48
C ARG A 45 4.13 -30.96 -1.10
N ARG A 46 3.28 -30.50 -0.17
CA ARG A 46 3.30 -29.09 0.28
C ARG A 46 4.60 -28.69 0.96
N LEU A 47 5.18 -29.59 1.75
CA LEU A 47 6.44 -29.33 2.47
C LEU A 47 7.68 -29.47 1.58
N THR A 48 7.62 -30.28 0.54
CA THR A 48 8.75 -30.55 -0.37
C THR A 48 8.71 -29.72 -1.65
N TYR A 49 7.55 -29.16 -2.01
CA TYR A 49 7.41 -28.34 -3.20
C TYR A 49 8.16 -27.02 -3.04
N ARG A 50 9.25 -26.89 -3.80
CA ARG A 50 9.96 -25.63 -3.96
C ARG A 50 9.32 -24.87 -5.13
N PRO A 51 8.74 -23.69 -4.90
CA PRO A 51 8.20 -22.87 -5.99
C PRO A 51 9.30 -22.59 -7.03
N PRO A 52 8.97 -22.60 -8.32
CA PRO A 52 9.91 -22.17 -9.35
C PRO A 52 10.35 -20.72 -9.07
N PRO A 53 11.62 -20.38 -9.28
CA PRO A 53 12.11 -19.02 -9.05
C PRO A 53 11.33 -18.04 -9.92
N ALA A 54 10.95 -16.91 -9.32
CA ALA A 54 10.26 -15.84 -10.04
C ALA A 54 11.17 -15.30 -11.16
N VAL A 55 10.60 -15.10 -12.35
CA VAL A 55 11.31 -14.48 -13.48
C VAL A 55 11.50 -12.99 -13.15
N VAL A 56 12.74 -12.60 -12.85
CA VAL A 56 13.10 -11.19 -12.62
C VAL A 56 13.20 -10.51 -13.98
N HIS A 57 12.27 -9.60 -14.28
CA HIS A 57 12.36 -8.73 -15.44
C HIS A 57 13.25 -7.53 -15.11
N ASP A 58 14.15 -7.20 -16.04
CA ASP A 58 15.03 -6.03 -15.93
C ASP A 58 14.17 -4.74 -15.90
N PRO A 59 14.29 -3.86 -14.88
CA PRO A 59 13.56 -2.59 -14.84
C PRO A 59 13.90 -1.65 -15.99
N PHE A 60 15.02 -1.88 -16.69
CA PHE A 60 15.41 -1.14 -17.88
C PHE A 60 15.51 -2.10 -19.06
N PRO A 61 14.41 -2.41 -19.76
CA PRO A 61 14.50 -3.19 -20.98
C PRO A 61 15.44 -2.45 -21.92
N VAL A 62 16.61 -3.04 -22.20
CA VAL A 62 17.60 -2.49 -23.12
C VAL A 62 16.86 -2.10 -24.39
N CYS A 63 16.81 -0.79 -24.68
CA CYS A 63 16.06 -0.27 -25.83
C CYS A 63 16.47 -1.08 -27.06
N PRO A 64 15.53 -1.70 -27.79
CA PRO A 64 15.88 -2.54 -28.91
C PRO A 64 16.67 -1.70 -29.92
N SER A 65 17.93 -2.08 -30.14
CA SER A 65 18.77 -1.42 -31.11
C SER A 65 18.21 -1.71 -32.50
N VAL A 66 17.43 -0.79 -33.06
CA VAL A 66 16.94 -0.89 -34.43
C VAL A 66 18.14 -0.78 -35.35
N LYS A 67 18.51 -1.88 -36.01
CA LYS A 67 19.56 -1.87 -37.03
C LYS A 67 19.03 -1.13 -38.25
N ARG A 68 19.53 0.09 -38.47
CA ARG A 68 19.22 0.92 -39.63
C ARG A 68 20.24 0.68 -40.73
N SER A 69 19.83 0.82 -41.99
CA SER A 69 20.78 0.82 -43.10
C SER A 69 21.68 2.06 -43.04
N GLN A 70 22.92 1.98 -43.51
CA GLN A 70 23.85 3.12 -43.47
C GLN A 70 23.27 4.34 -44.20
N GLY A 71 22.60 4.13 -45.34
CA GLY A 71 21.96 5.21 -46.10
C GLY A 71 20.84 5.92 -45.33
N GLU A 72 20.07 5.20 -44.50
CA GLU A 72 19.08 5.83 -43.61
C GLU A 72 19.74 6.67 -42.53
N ILE A 73 20.85 6.19 -41.95
CA ILE A 73 21.62 6.93 -40.94
C ILE A 73 22.18 8.21 -41.56
N ASP A 74 22.77 8.13 -42.75
CA ASP A 74 23.34 9.28 -43.44
C ASP A 74 22.27 10.29 -43.81
N ALA A 75 21.10 9.86 -44.27
CA ALA A 75 19.96 10.73 -44.58
C ALA A 75 19.41 11.45 -43.33
N VAL A 76 19.28 10.74 -42.21
CA VAL A 76 18.87 11.34 -40.93
C VAL A 76 19.93 12.33 -40.43
N THR A 77 21.20 11.95 -40.52
CA THR A 77 22.32 12.81 -40.09
C THR A 77 22.37 14.09 -40.92
N GLN A 78 22.22 13.98 -42.23
CA GLN A 78 22.22 15.11 -43.14
C GLN A 78 21.03 16.05 -42.85
N ARG A 79 19.83 15.50 -42.63
CA ARG A 79 18.66 16.29 -42.22
C ARG A 79 18.88 17.01 -40.90
N VAL A 80 19.32 16.28 -39.87
CA VAL A 80 19.57 16.85 -38.53
C VAL A 80 20.62 17.95 -38.59
N PHE A 81 21.67 17.75 -39.38
CA PHE A 81 22.72 18.75 -39.57
C PHE A 81 22.17 20.03 -40.20
N TYR A 82 21.46 19.94 -41.33
CA TYR A 82 20.91 21.13 -41.99
C TYR A 82 19.83 21.83 -41.16
N ASP A 83 18.94 21.07 -40.52
CA ASP A 83 17.92 21.62 -39.62
C ASP A 83 18.59 22.36 -38.45
N SER A 84 19.66 21.79 -37.88
CA SER A 84 20.45 22.43 -36.83
C SER A 84 21.13 23.72 -37.30
N CYS A 85 21.71 23.73 -38.51
CA CYS A 85 22.32 24.94 -39.07
C CYS A 85 21.27 26.04 -39.28
N GLN A 86 20.10 25.70 -39.83
CA GLN A 86 19.02 26.66 -40.04
C GLN A 86 18.52 27.26 -38.72
N HIS A 87 18.30 26.42 -37.70
CA HIS A 87 17.90 26.90 -36.38
C HIS A 87 18.96 27.79 -35.75
N HIS A 88 20.25 27.45 -35.92
CA HIS A 88 21.35 28.28 -35.43
C HIS A 88 21.39 29.65 -36.12
N GLU A 89 21.24 29.70 -37.44
CA GLU A 89 21.20 30.95 -38.21
C GLU A 89 19.99 31.82 -37.87
N GLN A 90 18.82 31.20 -37.63
CA GLN A 90 17.63 31.91 -37.15
C GLN A 90 17.88 32.49 -35.76
N ALA A 91 18.42 31.69 -34.84
CA ALA A 91 18.73 32.17 -33.49
C ALA A 91 19.73 33.35 -33.50
N LEU A 92 20.72 33.34 -34.40
CA LEU A 92 21.64 34.48 -34.58
C LEU A 92 20.95 35.72 -35.13
N ARG A 93 20.00 35.56 -36.07
CA ARG A 93 19.20 36.68 -36.59
C ARG A 93 18.30 37.27 -35.51
N ASP A 94 17.60 36.44 -34.75
CA ASP A 94 16.73 36.88 -33.67
C ASP A 94 17.52 37.56 -32.54
N ALA A 95 18.75 37.11 -32.28
CA ALA A 95 19.64 37.73 -31.32
C ALA A 95 20.08 39.13 -31.77
N LYS A 96 20.47 39.28 -33.05
CA LYS A 96 20.82 40.58 -33.63
C LYS A 96 19.64 41.54 -33.65
N GLU A 97 18.45 41.06 -34.01
CA GLU A 97 17.24 41.89 -34.00
C GLU A 97 16.88 42.36 -32.58
N ARG A 98 17.03 41.49 -31.58
CA ARG A 98 16.86 41.87 -30.17
C ARG A 98 17.88 42.89 -29.74
N GLU A 99 19.15 42.69 -30.08
CA GLU A 99 20.21 43.63 -29.78
C GLU A 99 19.91 45.00 -30.40
N GLU A 100 19.59 45.09 -31.69
CA GLU A 100 19.22 46.34 -32.37
C GLU A 100 18.01 47.04 -31.71
N LYS A 101 16.98 46.27 -31.35
CA LYS A 101 15.82 46.78 -30.60
C LYS A 101 16.24 47.36 -29.25
N GLU A 102 17.10 46.67 -28.50
CA GLU A 102 17.59 47.09 -27.19
C GLU A 102 18.49 48.33 -27.29
N TRP A 103 19.41 48.40 -28.26
CA TRP A 103 20.25 49.59 -28.50
C TRP A 103 19.41 50.84 -28.78
N GLY A 104 18.27 50.71 -29.46
CA GLY A 104 17.31 51.79 -29.68
C GLY A 104 16.74 52.39 -28.39
N PHE A 105 16.68 51.61 -27.30
CA PHE A 105 16.21 52.08 -25.98
C PHE A 105 17.33 52.72 -25.14
N VAL A 106 18.60 52.33 -25.32
CA VAL A 106 19.74 52.82 -24.49
C VAL A 106 20.09 54.29 -24.77
N SER A 107 19.70 54.84 -25.92
CA SER A 107 20.04 56.23 -26.29
C SER A 107 19.22 57.30 -25.53
N LYS A 108 18.07 56.94 -24.95
CA LYS A 108 17.27 57.89 -24.17
C LYS A 108 17.82 57.96 -22.74
N LYS A 109 18.49 59.06 -22.40
CA LYS A 109 18.81 59.39 -21.01
C LYS A 109 17.51 59.49 -20.23
N LEU A 110 17.25 58.50 -19.39
CA LEU A 110 16.13 58.53 -18.45
C LEU A 110 16.41 59.59 -17.37
N PRO A 111 15.39 60.36 -16.93
CA PRO A 111 15.53 61.26 -15.80
C PRO A 111 15.85 60.45 -14.52
N GLY A 112 16.63 61.05 -13.61
CA GLY A 112 17.11 60.36 -12.40
C GLY A 112 15.98 59.78 -11.54
N ASP A 113 14.85 60.46 -11.47
CA ASP A 113 13.68 60.03 -10.69
C ASP A 113 13.08 58.72 -11.23
N GLU A 114 13.00 58.57 -12.56
CA GLU A 114 12.52 57.33 -13.19
C GLU A 114 13.48 56.16 -12.97
N VAL A 115 14.79 56.43 -12.90
CA VAL A 115 15.80 55.42 -12.59
C VAL A 115 15.65 54.97 -11.14
N GLU A 116 15.46 55.89 -10.20
CA GLU A 116 15.23 55.55 -8.79
C GLU A 116 13.93 54.77 -8.59
N GLU A 117 12.85 55.17 -9.25
CA GLU A 117 11.57 54.45 -9.19
C GLU A 117 11.68 53.05 -9.79
N MET A 118 12.38 52.91 -10.92
CA MET A 118 12.62 51.62 -11.56
C MET A 118 13.50 50.71 -10.70
N VAL A 119 14.55 51.24 -10.08
CA VAL A 119 15.40 50.48 -9.15
C VAL A 119 14.60 50.07 -7.92
N LYS A 120 13.80 50.96 -7.33
CA LYS A 120 12.91 50.64 -6.21
C LYS A 120 11.94 49.53 -6.60
N ARG A 121 11.27 49.66 -7.76
CA ARG A 121 10.35 48.64 -8.27
C ARG A 121 11.05 47.29 -8.45
N ILE A 122 12.20 47.24 -9.12
CA ILE A 122 12.95 45.98 -9.30
C ILE A 122 13.35 45.38 -7.94
N TYR A 123 13.84 46.20 -7.02
CA TYR A 123 14.26 45.74 -5.70
C TYR A 123 13.10 45.20 -4.86
N TYR A 124 11.98 45.92 -4.79
CA TYR A 124 10.80 45.49 -4.03
C TYR A 124 10.09 44.30 -4.71
N ASP A 125 9.90 44.33 -6.02
CA ASP A 125 9.28 43.23 -6.77
C ASP A 125 10.10 41.94 -6.64
N THR A 126 11.43 42.02 -6.69
CA THR A 126 12.29 40.84 -6.51
C THR A 126 12.26 40.32 -5.08
N LEU A 127 12.23 41.20 -4.07
CA LEU A 127 12.02 40.80 -2.68
C LEU A 127 10.67 40.13 -2.46
N GLU A 128 9.60 40.68 -3.03
CA GLU A 128 8.25 40.12 -2.93
C GLU A 128 8.18 38.75 -3.61
N ARG A 129 8.70 38.61 -4.84
CA ARG A 129 8.78 37.32 -5.54
C ARG A 129 9.60 36.30 -4.77
N ARG A 130 10.75 36.70 -4.21
CA ARG A 130 11.58 35.81 -3.39
C ARG A 130 10.82 35.36 -2.14
N ASN A 131 10.14 36.27 -1.45
CA ASN A 131 9.38 35.96 -0.25
C ASN A 131 8.17 35.07 -0.56
N ALA A 132 7.45 35.32 -1.67
CA ALA A 132 6.36 34.48 -2.15
C ALA A 132 6.86 33.08 -2.51
N SER A 133 7.96 32.97 -3.27
CA SER A 133 8.57 31.69 -3.61
C SER A 133 9.07 30.94 -2.37
N ARG A 134 9.62 31.65 -1.38
CA ARG A 134 10.04 31.04 -0.11
C ARG A 134 8.83 30.49 0.66
N LYS A 135 7.75 31.24 0.77
CA LYS A 135 6.50 30.78 1.43
C LYS A 135 5.91 29.57 0.70
N GLU A 136 5.84 29.63 -0.63
CA GLU A 136 5.35 28.53 -1.44
C GLU A 136 6.25 27.28 -1.32
N ALA A 137 7.57 27.46 -1.28
CA ALA A 137 8.50 26.36 -1.01
C ALA A 137 8.29 25.79 0.40
N GLU A 138 8.15 26.63 1.43
CA GLU A 138 7.83 26.23 2.80
C GLU A 138 6.51 25.45 2.89
N GLU A 139 5.49 25.83 2.09
CA GLU A 139 4.21 25.13 2.00
C GLU A 139 4.34 23.78 1.25
N ARG A 140 5.16 23.72 0.21
CA ARG A 140 5.41 22.52 -0.61
C ARG A 140 6.32 21.51 0.09
N PHE A 141 7.24 21.95 0.96
CA PHE A 141 8.05 21.04 1.75
C PHE A 141 7.15 20.26 2.72
N LEU A 142 7.05 18.95 2.51
CA LEU A 142 6.28 17.98 3.31
C LEU A 142 6.63 17.97 4.81
N PHE A 143 7.76 18.58 5.20
CA PHE A 143 8.23 18.62 6.58
C PHE A 143 7.77 19.91 7.27
N LYS A 144 6.44 20.05 7.42
CA LYS A 144 5.94 20.74 8.62
C LYS A 144 6.64 20.10 9.82
N PRO A 145 7.16 20.86 10.80
CA PRO A 145 7.78 20.26 11.99
C PRO A 145 6.82 19.19 12.47
N MET A 146 7.28 17.93 12.45
CA MET A 146 6.44 16.77 12.74
C MET A 146 5.64 17.10 13.98
N LYS A 147 4.30 17.09 13.85
CA LYS A 147 3.40 17.17 15.00
C LYS A 147 4.05 16.32 16.07
N THR A 148 4.39 16.92 17.21
CA THR A 148 5.07 16.26 18.32
C THR A 148 4.44 14.89 18.49
N VAL A 149 5.17 13.85 18.10
CA VAL A 149 4.64 12.49 18.14
C VAL A 149 4.25 12.27 19.60
N PRO A 150 2.97 12.00 19.89
CA PRO A 150 2.55 11.85 21.27
C PRO A 150 3.40 10.73 21.85
N LYS A 151 4.12 11.03 22.95
CA LYS A 151 4.94 10.05 23.64
C LYS A 151 4.00 9.01 24.24
N VAL A 152 3.73 7.94 23.48
CA VAL A 152 2.90 6.84 23.96
C VAL A 152 3.73 6.05 24.98
N PRO A 153 3.23 5.84 26.21
CA PRO A 153 3.91 5.00 27.18
C PRO A 153 4.11 3.58 26.62
N LEU A 154 5.31 3.01 26.77
CA LEU A 154 5.65 1.69 26.23
C LEU A 154 4.62 0.61 26.60
N LYS A 155 4.08 0.65 27.83
CA LYS A 155 3.04 -0.27 28.28
C LYS A 155 1.79 -0.25 27.41
N LYS A 156 1.32 0.93 27.01
CA LYS A 156 0.14 1.08 26.14
C LYS A 156 0.42 0.58 24.73
N PHE A 157 1.64 0.79 24.23
CA PHE A 157 2.05 0.28 22.93
C PHE A 157 2.09 -1.25 22.90
N VAL A 158 2.68 -1.87 23.93
CA VAL A 158 2.73 -3.33 24.08
C VAL A 158 1.33 -3.93 24.21
N GLU A 159 0.46 -3.28 24.99
CA GLU A 159 -0.94 -3.71 25.14
C GLU A 159 -1.74 -3.63 23.84
N ASP A 160 -1.61 -2.54 23.08
CA ASP A 160 -2.25 -2.41 21.76
C ASP A 160 -1.71 -3.43 20.75
N MET A 161 -0.38 -3.65 20.74
CA MET A 161 0.24 -4.56 19.79
C MET A 161 -0.11 -6.03 20.05
N TYR A 162 -0.07 -6.48 21.31
CA TYR A 162 -0.29 -7.89 21.62
C TYR A 162 -1.74 -8.20 21.99
N LEU A 163 -2.35 -7.46 22.91
CA LEU A 163 -3.70 -7.79 23.37
C LEU A 163 -4.77 -7.34 22.37
N GLN A 164 -4.65 -6.12 21.84
CA GLN A 164 -5.61 -5.66 20.83
C GLN A 164 -5.31 -6.24 19.45
N GLY A 165 -4.04 -6.43 19.08
CA GLY A 165 -3.64 -7.11 17.85
C GLY A 165 -4.29 -8.49 17.72
N MET A 166 -4.13 -9.34 18.74
CA MET A 166 -4.71 -10.69 18.75
C MET A 166 -6.25 -10.67 18.71
N LYS A 167 -6.90 -9.68 19.35
CA LYS A 167 -8.37 -9.52 19.27
C LYS A 167 -8.81 -9.17 17.85
N ARG A 168 -8.13 -8.23 17.19
CA ARG A 168 -8.43 -7.82 15.81
C ARG A 168 -8.25 -8.98 14.83
N GLU A 169 -7.24 -9.83 15.03
CA GLU A 169 -7.05 -11.03 14.20
C GLU A 169 -8.17 -12.04 14.39
N LYS A 170 -8.55 -12.35 15.64
CA LYS A 170 -9.69 -13.24 15.93
C LYS A 170 -11.00 -12.72 15.34
N GLU A 171 -11.27 -11.42 15.46
CA GLU A 171 -12.46 -10.81 14.86
C GLU A 171 -12.45 -10.86 13.33
N LYS A 172 -11.28 -10.72 12.70
CA LYS A 172 -11.13 -10.87 11.24
C LYS A 172 -11.39 -12.31 10.81
N GLU A 173 -10.83 -13.27 11.54
CA GLU A 173 -11.03 -14.70 11.29
C GLU A 173 -12.51 -15.08 11.41
N GLN A 174 -13.19 -14.61 12.46
CA GLN A 174 -14.64 -14.80 12.62
C GLN A 174 -15.43 -14.21 11.46
N LYS A 175 -15.13 -12.96 11.05
CA LYS A 175 -15.79 -12.31 9.90
C LYS A 175 -15.54 -13.05 8.58
N LEU A 176 -14.35 -13.61 8.40
CA LEU A 176 -14.01 -14.43 7.23
C LEU A 176 -14.79 -15.75 7.25
N TYR A 177 -14.86 -16.39 8.40
CA TYR A 177 -15.61 -17.63 8.60
C TYR A 177 -17.10 -17.43 8.31
N GLU A 178 -17.72 -16.39 8.88
CA GLU A 178 -19.12 -16.04 8.64
C GLU A 178 -19.43 -15.74 7.17
N ARG A 179 -18.51 -15.08 6.46
CA ARG A 179 -18.72 -14.67 5.06
C ARG A 179 -18.54 -15.79 4.06
N TYR A 180 -17.56 -16.67 4.27
CA TYR A 180 -17.11 -17.59 3.23
C TYR A 180 -17.33 -19.05 3.59
N ILE A 181 -17.26 -19.40 4.87
CA ILE A 181 -17.35 -20.80 5.31
C ILE A 181 -18.80 -21.13 5.67
N LEU A 182 -19.44 -20.32 6.51
CA LEU A 182 -20.82 -20.53 6.96
C LEU A 182 -21.85 -20.72 5.82
N PRO A 183 -21.79 -20.00 4.69
CA PRO A 183 -22.70 -20.23 3.57
C PRO A 183 -22.46 -21.55 2.83
N THR A 184 -21.24 -22.07 2.89
CA THR A 184 -20.83 -23.32 2.21
C THR A 184 -20.95 -24.55 3.10
N GLU A 185 -21.11 -24.36 4.41
CA GLU A 185 -21.34 -25.47 5.34
C GLU A 185 -22.69 -26.12 5.07
N ILE A 186 -22.65 -27.42 4.75
CA ILE A 186 -23.85 -28.24 4.59
C ILE A 186 -24.54 -28.30 5.95
N LYS A 187 -25.66 -27.57 6.08
CA LYS A 187 -26.50 -27.65 7.27
C LYS A 187 -26.90 -29.10 7.46
N LYS A 188 -26.37 -29.73 8.52
CA LYS A 188 -26.79 -31.07 8.95
C LYS A 188 -28.20 -30.95 9.51
N THR A 189 -29.19 -30.94 8.64
CA THR A 189 -30.57 -31.14 9.03
C THR A 189 -30.73 -32.60 9.39
N TYR A 190 -30.99 -32.88 10.66
CA TYR A 190 -31.41 -34.21 11.09
C TYR A 190 -32.84 -34.42 10.58
N ILE A 191 -33.03 -35.41 9.71
CA ILE A 191 -34.36 -35.80 9.23
C ILE A 191 -35.05 -36.54 10.38
N SER A 192 -36.27 -36.14 10.72
CA SER A 192 -37.05 -36.85 11.72
C SER A 192 -37.37 -38.26 11.21
N ARG A 193 -37.52 -39.22 12.13
CA ARG A 193 -37.81 -40.61 11.74
C ARG A 193 -39.10 -40.70 10.90
N GLU A 194 -40.11 -39.90 11.22
CA GLU A 194 -41.38 -39.85 10.52
C GLU A 194 -41.22 -39.34 9.08
N ASP A 195 -40.40 -38.30 8.86
CA ASP A 195 -40.11 -37.76 7.52
C ASP A 195 -39.31 -38.75 6.66
N ALA A 196 -38.42 -39.52 7.29
CA ALA A 196 -37.65 -40.57 6.63
C ALA A 196 -38.55 -41.73 6.18
N GLU A 197 -39.48 -42.18 7.03
CA GLU A 197 -40.47 -43.21 6.70
C GLU A 197 -41.43 -42.73 5.60
N ALA A 198 -41.91 -41.48 5.66
CA ALA A 198 -42.75 -40.88 4.62
C ALA A 198 -42.03 -40.74 3.26
N SER A 199 -40.74 -40.37 3.27
CA SER A 199 -39.92 -40.28 2.05
C SER A 199 -39.63 -41.67 1.47
N GLY A 200 -39.36 -42.66 2.32
CA GLY A 200 -39.19 -44.05 1.93
C GLY A 200 -40.44 -44.63 1.28
N ALA A 201 -41.63 -44.32 1.81
CA ALA A 201 -42.90 -44.73 1.22
C ALA A 201 -43.12 -44.15 -0.18
N ARG A 202 -42.76 -42.87 -0.42
CA ARG A 202 -42.83 -42.21 -1.74
C ARG A 202 -41.90 -42.83 -2.78
N LEU A 203 -40.70 -43.28 -2.36
CA LEU A 203 -39.72 -43.92 -3.26
C LEU A 203 -40.01 -45.41 -3.47
N SER A 204 -40.63 -46.06 -2.48
CA SER A 204 -41.03 -47.46 -2.55
C SER A 204 -42.32 -47.69 -3.34
N SER A 205 -43.19 -46.67 -3.50
CA SER A 205 -44.36 -46.77 -4.36
C SER A 205 -43.93 -46.71 -5.83
N LYS A 206 -43.50 -47.87 -6.34
CA LYS A 206 -43.24 -48.13 -7.75
C LYS A 206 -44.54 -47.99 -8.54
N THR A 207 -44.89 -46.79 -8.98
CA THR A 207 -45.66 -46.58 -10.22
C THR A 207 -44.73 -46.84 -11.39
N GLY A 208 -44.36 -48.11 -11.56
CA GLY A 208 -43.86 -48.62 -12.84
C GLY A 208 -45.05 -48.70 -13.80
N GLY A 209 -45.41 -47.56 -14.38
CA GLY A 209 -46.34 -47.49 -15.50
C GLY A 209 -45.58 -47.80 -16.79
N ASN A 210 -45.92 -48.94 -17.40
CA ASN A 210 -45.92 -49.08 -18.86
C ASN A 210 -47.02 -48.18 -19.44
#